data_AF-M9ZI25-F1
#
_entry.id   AF-M9ZI25-F1
#
_cell.length_a   1.000
_cell.length_b   1.000
_cell.length_c   1.000
_cell.angle_alpha   90.00
_cell.angle_beta   90.00
_cell.angle_gamma   90.00
#
_symmetry.space_group_name_H-M   'P 1'
#
loop_
_entity.id
_entity.type
_entity.pdbx_description
1 polymer ?
#
loop_
_entity_poly.entity_id
_entity_poly.type
_entity_poly.pdbx_seq_one_letter_code
_entity_poly.pdbx_strand_id
1 'polypeptide(L)'
;PNPFICSIEEKKKQTKFKGIKTYISYRVTPTHTGRPVYRRYKHFDWLYNRLLNKFTVISVPHLPEKQATGRFEEDFIEKRKRRLILWMNHMTSHPVLAQYEGFEHFLMCLDDKQWKLGKRRAEKDEMVGGPSMITLQIPNQPQDVQDVEERVDTFKKKARKKDDSVL
;
A
#
# COMPACT_ATOMS: atom_id res chain seq x y z
N PRO A 1 11.49 12.93 6.71
CA PRO A 1 11.56 11.55 6.16
C PRO A 1 12.52 11.49 4.98
N ASN A 2 13.47 10.55 5.01
CA ASN A 2 14.40 10.38 3.89
C ASN A 2 13.66 9.75 2.71
N PRO A 3 13.51 10.46 1.58
CA PRO A 3 12.80 9.91 0.43
C PRO A 3 13.54 8.67 -0.06
N PHE A 4 12.78 7.64 -0.40
CA PHE A 4 13.31 6.42 -0.98
C PHE A 4 12.36 5.91 -2.07
N ILE A 5 12.90 5.16 -3.01
CA ILE A 5 12.12 4.42 -4.03
C ILE A 5 12.21 2.93 -3.70
N CYS A 6 11.24 2.15 -4.18
CA CYS A 6 11.26 0.70 -4.08
C CYS A 6 11.01 0.04 -5.44
N SER A 7 11.95 -0.80 -5.90
CA SER A 7 11.79 -1.54 -7.15
C SER A 7 10.95 -2.81 -6.96
N ILE A 8 10.23 -3.22 -8.01
CA ILE A 8 9.54 -4.51 -8.12
C ILE A 8 9.96 -5.17 -9.43
N GLU A 9 10.73 -6.25 -9.33
CA GLU A 9 11.43 -6.83 -10.47
C GLU A 9 11.00 -8.28 -10.76
N GLU A 10 11.78 -9.24 -10.27
CA GLU A 10 11.69 -10.64 -10.63
C GLU A 10 10.46 -11.33 -10.02
N LYS A 11 9.73 -12.06 -10.88
CA LYS A 11 8.67 -12.99 -10.51
C LYS A 11 9.28 -14.38 -10.29
N LYS A 12 9.18 -14.92 -9.08
CA LYS A 12 9.53 -16.32 -8.79
C LYS A 12 8.28 -17.11 -8.44
N LYS A 13 8.03 -18.21 -9.16
CA LYS A 13 7.02 -19.22 -8.79
C LYS A 13 7.56 -19.99 -7.59
N GLN A 14 6.87 -19.89 -6.46
CA GLN A 14 7.25 -20.54 -5.21
C GLN A 14 6.14 -21.49 -4.75
N THR A 15 6.53 -22.55 -4.03
CA THR A 15 5.61 -23.52 -3.43
C THR A 15 5.65 -23.44 -1.91
N LYS A 16 4.53 -23.78 -1.26
CA LYS A 16 4.38 -23.97 0.18
C LYS A 16 3.72 -25.32 0.44
N PHE A 17 3.85 -25.80 1.68
CA PHE A 17 3.29 -27.09 2.12
C PHE A 17 3.75 -28.25 1.23
N LYS A 18 5.08 -28.38 1.07
CA LYS A 18 5.70 -29.45 0.28
C LYS A 18 5.13 -29.57 -1.15
N GLY A 19 4.91 -28.43 -1.82
CA GLY A 19 4.44 -28.43 -3.21
C GLY A 19 2.93 -28.22 -3.40
N ILE A 20 2.12 -28.42 -2.36
CA ILE A 20 0.65 -28.36 -2.46
C ILE A 20 0.16 -26.97 -2.89
N LYS A 21 0.82 -25.90 -2.45
CA LYS A 21 0.38 -24.53 -2.72
C LYS A 21 1.40 -23.71 -3.49
N THR A 22 1.07 -23.38 -4.73
CA THR A 22 1.93 -22.55 -5.59
C THR A 22 1.45 -21.10 -5.70
N TYR A 23 2.37 -20.15 -5.69
CA TYR A 23 2.09 -18.72 -5.85
C TYR A 23 3.24 -17.99 -6.54
N ILE A 24 2.93 -16.82 -7.11
CA ILE A 24 3.94 -15.89 -7.64
C ILE A 24 4.38 -14.96 -6.51
N SER A 25 5.69 -14.84 -6.33
CA SER A 25 6.34 -13.89 -5.44
C SER A 25 7.09 -12.85 -6.27
N TYR A 26 7.05 -11.60 -5.80
CA TYR A 26 7.75 -10.47 -6.40
C TYR A 26 8.94 -10.10 -5.52
N ARG A 27 10.09 -9.87 -6.13
CA ARG A 27 11.25 -9.27 -5.47
C ARG A 27 11.00 -7.77 -5.29
N VAL A 28 11.04 -7.31 -4.05
CA VAL A 28 10.78 -5.92 -3.63
C VAL A 28 12.07 -5.39 -3.00
N THR A 29 12.65 -4.32 -3.55
CA THR A 29 13.95 -3.81 -3.09
C THR A 29 13.87 -2.30 -2.80
N PRO A 30 13.88 -1.90 -1.52
CA PRO A 30 13.97 -0.49 -1.15
C PRO A 30 15.38 0.06 -1.39
N THR A 31 15.48 1.23 -2.00
CA THR A 31 16.75 1.91 -2.32
C THR A 31 17.58 2.26 -1.08
N HIS A 32 16.94 2.60 0.04
CA HIS A 32 17.62 3.01 1.27
C HIS A 32 18.30 1.85 2.01
N THR A 33 17.86 0.60 1.82
CA THR A 33 18.54 -0.58 2.39
C THR A 33 19.30 -1.41 1.37
N GLY A 34 18.89 -1.38 0.10
CA GLY A 34 19.37 -2.28 -0.94
C GLY A 34 19.06 -3.76 -0.70
N ARG A 35 18.30 -4.10 0.35
CA ARG A 35 18.05 -5.49 0.77
C ARG A 35 16.72 -5.97 0.19
N PRO A 36 16.72 -6.97 -0.71
CA PRO A 36 15.49 -7.45 -1.33
C PRO A 36 14.67 -8.32 -0.37
N VAL A 37 13.35 -8.14 -0.37
CA VAL A 37 12.38 -9.04 0.26
C VAL A 37 11.46 -9.66 -0.79
N TYR A 38 10.95 -10.85 -0.52
CA TYR A 38 10.00 -11.52 -1.42
C TYR A 38 8.57 -11.40 -0.88
N ARG A 39 7.68 -10.84 -1.70
CA ARG A 39 6.27 -10.62 -1.35
C ARG A 39 5.36 -11.14 -2.44
N ARG A 40 4.40 -11.99 -2.07
CA ARG A 40 3.33 -12.43 -3.00
C ARG A 40 2.18 -11.45 -2.97
N TYR A 41 1.30 -11.47 -3.98
CA TYR A 41 0.13 -10.60 -4.05
C TYR A 41 -0.71 -10.59 -2.75
N LYS A 42 -0.92 -11.74 -2.11
CA LYS A 42 -1.66 -11.82 -0.83
C LYS A 42 -1.02 -11.00 0.31
N HIS A 43 0.28 -10.74 0.27
CA HIS A 43 0.95 -9.86 1.24
C HIS A 43 0.66 -8.38 0.93
N PHE A 44 0.62 -7.99 -0.35
CA PHE A 44 0.17 -6.65 -0.75
C PHE A 44 -1.28 -6.41 -0.35
N ASP A 45 -2.17 -7.37 -0.63
CA ASP A 45 -3.58 -7.33 -0.23
C ASP A 45 -3.75 -7.16 1.28
N TRP A 46 -2.96 -7.88 2.08
CA TRP A 46 -2.94 -7.68 3.53
C TRP A 46 -2.57 -6.23 3.91
N LEU A 47 -1.49 -5.71 3.34
CA LEU A 47 -1.02 -4.35 3.64
C LEU A 47 -2.06 -3.30 3.21
N TYR A 48 -2.64 -3.44 2.02
CA TYR A 48 -3.70 -2.57 1.52
C TYR A 48 -4.89 -2.49 2.50
N ASN A 49 -5.36 -3.63 3.01
CA ASN A 49 -6.42 -3.65 4.02
C ASN A 49 -6.00 -3.03 5.36
N ARG A 50 -4.71 -3.07 5.73
CA ARG A 50 -4.21 -2.34 6.91
C ARG A 50 -4.22 -0.84 6.68
N LEU A 51 -3.79 -0.38 5.50
CA LEU A 51 -3.77 1.03 5.13
C LEU A 51 -5.19 1.62 5.11
N LEU A 52 -6.16 0.92 4.50
CA LEU A 52 -7.56 1.36 4.49
C LEU A 52 -8.16 1.48 5.90
N ASN A 53 -7.85 0.54 6.78
CA ASN A 53 -8.34 0.59 8.16
C ASN A 53 -7.64 1.69 8.96
N LYS A 54 -6.34 1.92 8.73
CA LYS A 54 -5.53 2.88 9.47
C LYS A 54 -5.84 4.32 9.07
N PHE A 55 -5.94 4.60 7.77
CA PHE A 55 -6.00 5.95 7.23
C PHE A 55 -7.36 6.21 6.55
N THR A 56 -8.27 6.89 7.25
CA THR A 56 -9.62 7.20 6.74
C THR A 56 -9.68 8.46 5.89
N VAL A 57 -8.74 9.38 6.07
CA VAL A 57 -8.69 10.68 5.36
C VAL A 57 -7.66 10.72 4.23
N ILE A 58 -6.91 9.63 4.02
CA ILE A 58 -5.91 9.50 2.95
C ILE A 58 -6.45 8.57 1.89
N SER A 59 -6.41 9.01 0.62
CA SER A 59 -6.71 8.15 -0.51
C SER A 59 -5.57 7.13 -0.71
N VAL A 60 -5.85 5.87 -0.38
CA VAL A 60 -4.89 4.76 -0.56
C VAL A 60 -4.99 4.27 -2.00
N PRO A 61 -3.87 4.16 -2.75
CA PRO A 61 -3.91 3.67 -4.13
C PRO A 61 -4.44 2.23 -4.19
N HIS A 62 -5.35 1.95 -5.13
CA HIS A 62 -5.96 0.63 -5.25
C HIS A 62 -4.97 -0.40 -5.80
N LEU A 63 -5.08 -1.64 -5.32
CA LEU A 63 -4.34 -2.77 -5.88
C LEU A 63 -4.94 -3.25 -7.21
N PRO A 64 -4.13 -3.86 -8.10
CA PRO A 64 -4.67 -4.57 -9.25
C PRO A 64 -5.56 -5.73 -8.83
N GLU A 65 -6.47 -6.15 -9.70
CA GLU A 65 -7.50 -7.14 -9.40
C GLU A 65 -6.99 -8.51 -8.93
N LYS A 66 -7.82 -9.15 -8.11
CA LYS A 66 -7.70 -10.54 -7.73
C LYS A 66 -8.24 -11.39 -8.87
N GLN A 67 -7.45 -12.35 -9.33
CA GLN A 67 -7.86 -13.33 -10.33
C GLN A 67 -7.48 -14.72 -9.85
N ALA A 68 -8.44 -15.64 -9.89
CA ALA A 68 -8.26 -17.04 -9.48
C ALA A 68 -7.84 -17.90 -10.68
N THR A 69 -8.63 -17.88 -11.74
CA THR A 69 -8.35 -18.53 -13.04
C THR A 69 -7.27 -17.76 -13.79
N GLY A 70 -6.40 -18.43 -14.55
CA GLY A 70 -5.34 -17.75 -15.32
C GLY A 70 -4.28 -17.02 -14.49
N ARG A 71 -4.26 -17.19 -13.16
CA ARG A 71 -3.34 -16.45 -12.26
C ARG A 71 -1.84 -16.72 -12.48
N PHE A 72 -1.53 -17.69 -13.34
CA PHE A 72 -0.18 -18.08 -13.73
C PHE A 72 0.15 -17.73 -15.19
N GLU A 73 -0.80 -17.16 -15.93
CA GLU A 73 -0.58 -16.69 -17.30
C GLU A 73 0.39 -15.51 -17.29
N GLU A 74 1.29 -15.49 -18.27
CA GLU A 74 2.36 -14.52 -18.33
C GLU A 74 1.85 -13.08 -18.43
N ASP A 75 0.90 -12.84 -19.34
CA ASP A 75 0.28 -11.53 -19.56
C ASP A 75 -0.38 -11.00 -18.29
N PHE A 76 -1.07 -11.87 -17.56
CA PHE A 76 -1.69 -11.52 -16.30
C PHE A 76 -0.64 -11.11 -15.25
N ILE A 77 0.42 -11.90 -15.11
CA ILE A 77 1.49 -11.61 -14.14
C ILE A 77 2.20 -10.31 -14.51
N GLU A 78 2.45 -10.05 -15.78
CA GLU A 78 3.14 -8.85 -16.26
C GLU A 78 2.27 -7.59 -16.07
N LYS A 79 0.98 -7.65 -16.45
CA LYS A 79 0.02 -6.56 -16.20
C LYS A 79 -0.09 -6.25 -14.71
N ARG A 80 -0.16 -7.29 -13.87
CA ARG A 80 -0.16 -7.12 -12.41
C ARG A 80 1.13 -6.49 -11.91
N LYS A 81 2.30 -6.93 -12.38
CA LYS A 81 3.60 -6.36 -11.99
C LYS A 81 3.65 -4.86 -12.29
N ARG A 82 3.28 -4.44 -13.50
CA ARG A 82 3.23 -3.02 -13.89
C ARG A 82 2.34 -2.19 -12.94
N ARG A 83 1.14 -2.69 -12.62
CA ARG A 83 0.24 -2.02 -11.67
C ARG A 83 0.77 -2.00 -10.23
N LEU A 84 1.46 -3.06 -9.79
CA LEU A 84 2.12 -3.08 -8.48
C LEU A 84 3.29 -2.08 -8.40
N ILE A 85 4.02 -1.85 -9.50
CA ILE A 85 5.06 -0.82 -9.56
C ILE A 85 4.44 0.57 -9.37
N LEU A 86 3.35 0.88 -10.10
CA LEU A 86 2.64 2.16 -9.93
C LEU A 86 2.13 2.35 -8.49
N TRP A 87 1.54 1.28 -7.92
CA TRP A 87 1.09 1.28 -6.53
C TRP A 87 2.25 1.56 -5.55
N MET A 88 3.39 0.87 -5.72
CA MET A 88 4.56 1.03 -4.86
C MET A 88 5.15 2.44 -4.97
N ASN A 89 5.26 2.99 -6.18
CA ASN A 89 5.76 4.34 -6.40
C ASN A 89 4.89 5.38 -5.68
N HIS A 90 3.56 5.24 -5.75
CA HIS A 90 2.63 6.11 -5.02
C HIS A 90 2.77 5.96 -3.49
N MET A 91 2.97 4.73 -3.01
CA MET A 91 3.19 4.48 -1.58
C MET A 91 4.47 5.13 -1.07
N THR A 92 5.57 5.00 -1.81
CA THR A 92 6.88 5.56 -1.42
C THR A 92 6.98 7.07 -1.58
N SER A 93 6.20 7.68 -2.48
CA SER A 93 6.18 9.14 -2.66
C SER A 93 5.28 9.87 -1.66
N HIS A 94 4.35 9.15 -1.01
CA HIS A 94 3.40 9.77 -0.10
C HIS A 94 4.03 9.99 1.30
N PRO A 95 4.03 11.23 1.83
CA PRO A 95 4.75 11.56 3.07
C PRO A 95 4.28 10.77 4.29
N VAL A 96 2.97 10.52 4.43
CA VAL A 96 2.43 9.72 5.54
C VAL A 96 2.54 8.21 5.30
N LEU A 97 2.05 7.70 4.16
CA LEU A 97 2.03 6.25 3.88
C LEU A 97 3.44 5.62 3.85
N ALA A 98 4.44 6.35 3.34
CA ALA A 98 5.83 5.87 3.31
C ALA A 98 6.44 5.66 4.70
N GLN A 99 5.91 6.34 5.73
CA GLN A 99 6.35 6.26 7.13
C GLN A 99 5.51 5.29 7.97
N TYR A 100 4.52 4.62 7.37
CA TYR A 100 3.69 3.67 8.11
C TYR A 100 4.52 2.45 8.54
N GLU A 101 4.55 2.15 9.84
CA GLU A 101 5.31 1.02 10.40
C GLU A 101 4.96 -0.33 9.74
N GLY A 102 3.69 -0.55 9.40
CA GLY A 102 3.27 -1.76 8.69
C GLY A 102 3.80 -1.86 7.27
N PHE A 103 4.02 -0.71 6.59
CA PHE A 103 4.68 -0.65 5.29
C PHE A 103 6.19 -0.85 5.42
N GLU A 104 6.80 -0.26 6.44
CA GLU A 104 8.21 -0.47 6.76
C GLU A 104 8.53 -1.95 7.05
N HIS A 105 7.72 -2.60 7.90
CA HIS A 105 7.78 -4.04 8.15
C HIS A 105 7.58 -4.87 6.87
N PHE A 106 6.65 -4.43 6.01
CA PHE A 106 6.45 -5.05 4.70
C PHE A 106 7.70 -5.00 3.82
N LEU A 107 8.46 -3.92 3.86
CA LEU A 107 9.66 -3.72 3.03
C LEU A 107 10.92 -4.39 3.59
N MET A 108 11.05 -4.51 4.91
CA MET A 108 12.33 -4.90 5.54
C MET A 108 12.36 -6.30 6.16
N CYS A 109 11.21 -6.91 6.47
CA CYS A 109 11.19 -8.18 7.17
C CYS A 109 11.61 -9.37 6.28
N LEU A 110 12.75 -9.99 6.58
CA LEU A 110 13.29 -11.16 5.86
C LEU A 110 12.86 -12.49 6.48
N ASP A 111 12.66 -12.53 7.80
CA ASP A 111 12.36 -13.76 8.53
C ASP A 111 10.85 -14.09 8.57
N ASP A 112 10.53 -15.36 8.33
CA ASP A 112 9.14 -15.85 8.22
C ASP A 112 8.40 -15.86 9.58
N LYS A 113 9.12 -16.02 10.70
CA LYS A 113 8.51 -15.97 12.05
C LYS A 113 8.26 -14.52 12.45
N GLN A 114 9.24 -13.64 12.24
CA GLN A 114 9.12 -12.20 12.47
C GLN A 114 8.03 -11.57 11.59
N TRP A 115 7.89 -12.05 10.35
CA TRP A 115 6.81 -11.63 9.46
C TRP A 115 5.44 -11.83 10.11
N LYS A 116 5.19 -13.02 10.67
CA LYS A 116 3.93 -13.34 11.35
C LYS A 116 3.70 -12.49 12.60
N LEU A 117 4.74 -12.23 13.38
CA LEU A 117 4.65 -11.39 14.58
C LEU A 117 4.32 -9.93 14.21
N GLY A 118 5.07 -9.32 13.29
CA GLY A 118 4.79 -7.95 12.85
C GLY A 118 3.44 -7.81 12.14
N LYS A 119 2.99 -8.83 11.40
CA LYS A 119 1.61 -8.88 10.88
C LYS A 119 0.57 -8.78 12.00
N ARG A 120 0.72 -9.58 13.05
CA ARG A 120 -0.22 -9.57 14.19
C ARG A 120 -0.15 -8.25 14.97
N ARG A 121 1.03 -7.64 15.09
CA ARG A 121 1.20 -6.31 15.71
C ARG A 121 0.39 -5.25 14.95
N ALA A 122 0.57 -5.16 13.63
CA ALA A 122 -0.18 -4.22 12.79
C ALA A 122 -1.69 -4.54 12.70
N GLU A 123 -2.10 -5.79 12.93
CA GLU A 123 -3.51 -6.17 13.01
C GLU A 123 -4.18 -5.75 14.32
N LYS A 124 -3.41 -5.57 15.39
CA LYS A 124 -3.86 -5.15 16.74
C LYS A 124 -3.66 -3.65 17.01
N ASP A 125 -3.26 -2.87 16.01
CA ASP A 125 -3.08 -1.43 16.14
C ASP A 125 -4.44 -0.78 16.47
N GLU A 126 -4.54 -0.17 17.66
CA GLU A 126 -5.74 0.50 18.15
C GLU A 126 -5.88 1.91 17.58
N MET A 127 -4.79 2.51 17.09
CA MET A 127 -4.74 3.87 16.57
C MET A 127 -5.22 3.94 15.12
N VAL A 128 -6.35 3.31 14.81
CA VAL A 128 -6.93 3.18 13.46
C VAL A 128 -8.16 4.06 13.31
N GLY A 129 -8.46 4.55 12.10
CA GLY A 129 -9.64 5.38 11.87
C GLY A 129 -9.59 6.74 12.56
N GLY A 130 -10.67 7.12 13.24
CA GLY A 130 -10.75 8.41 13.95
C GLY A 130 -9.60 8.68 14.93
N PRO A 131 -9.25 7.72 15.81
CA PRO A 131 -8.06 7.80 16.66
C PRO A 131 -6.75 8.10 15.92
N SER A 132 -6.57 7.67 14.66
CA SER A 132 -5.35 7.97 13.91
C SER A 132 -5.14 9.48 13.69
N MET A 133 -6.22 10.27 13.68
CA MET A 133 -6.17 11.70 13.40
C MET A 133 -5.47 12.49 14.51
N ILE A 134 -5.42 12.00 15.76
CA ILE A 134 -4.74 12.69 16.86
C ILE A 134 -3.21 12.70 16.70
N THR A 135 -2.68 11.89 15.78
CA THR A 135 -1.24 11.86 15.47
C THR A 135 -0.82 13.00 14.55
N LEU A 136 -1.77 13.72 13.95
CA LEU A 136 -1.51 14.86 13.08
C LEU A 136 -1.34 16.13 13.91
N GLN A 137 -0.22 16.83 13.72
CA GLN A 137 -0.07 18.20 14.19
C GLN A 137 -0.70 19.13 13.17
N ILE A 138 -1.73 19.86 13.58
CA ILE A 138 -2.40 20.87 12.74
C ILE A 138 -1.76 22.25 12.96
N PRO A 139 -1.76 23.13 11.94
CA PRO A 139 -1.34 24.52 12.14
C PRO A 139 -2.24 25.23 13.17
N ASN A 140 -1.66 26.12 13.97
CA ASN A 140 -2.38 26.91 14.99
C ASN A 140 -3.17 28.10 14.40
N GLN A 141 -3.28 28.20 13.08
CA GLN A 141 -3.97 29.30 12.42
C GLN A 141 -5.47 29.00 12.38
N PRO A 142 -6.33 29.90 12.89
CA PRO A 142 -7.78 29.76 12.73
C PRO A 142 -8.15 29.67 11.25
N GLN A 143 -9.11 28.81 10.93
CA GLN A 143 -9.70 28.67 9.60
C GLN A 143 -11.20 28.87 9.73
N ASP A 144 -11.80 29.60 8.80
CA ASP A 144 -13.26 29.69 8.72
C ASP A 144 -13.82 28.35 8.21
N VAL A 145 -14.85 27.85 8.87
CA VAL A 145 -15.48 26.58 8.52
C VAL A 145 -16.17 26.67 7.15
N GLN A 146 -16.76 27.83 6.83
CA GLN A 146 -17.42 28.06 5.53
C GLN A 146 -16.40 27.99 4.39
N ASP A 147 -15.24 28.63 4.54
CA ASP A 147 -14.15 28.55 3.55
C ASP A 147 -13.67 27.11 3.32
N VAL A 148 -13.59 26.31 4.39
CA VAL A 148 -13.22 24.89 4.30
C VAL A 148 -14.29 24.08 3.57
N GLU A 149 -15.57 24.30 3.86
CA GLU A 149 -16.69 23.64 3.18
C GLU A 149 -16.71 23.98 1.68
N GLU A 150 -16.55 25.26 1.31
CA GLU A 150 -16.48 25.69 -0.08
C GLU A 150 -15.31 25.04 -0.84
N ARG A 151 -14.16 24.88 -0.16
CA ARG A 151 -12.99 24.19 -0.71
C ARG A 151 -13.28 22.70 -0.94
N VAL A 152 -13.95 22.04 0.00
CA VAL A 152 -14.37 20.62 -0.12
C VAL A 152 -15.33 20.45 -1.30
N ASP A 153 -16.32 21.31 -1.43
CA ASP A 153 -17.29 21.26 -2.54
C ASP A 153 -16.64 21.51 -3.90
N THR A 154 -15.71 22.47 -3.96
CA THR A 154 -14.92 22.74 -5.16
C THR A 154 -14.10 21.51 -5.55
N PHE A 155 -13.45 20.85 -4.58
CA PHE A 155 -12.70 19.62 -4.83
C PHE A 155 -13.62 18.49 -5.32
N LYS A 156 -14.76 18.27 -4.68
CA LYS A 156 -15.75 17.24 -5.05
C LYS A 156 -16.22 17.41 -6.49
N LYS A 157 -16.55 18.64 -6.92
CA LYS A 157 -16.95 18.93 -8.31
C LYS A 157 -15.81 18.62 -9.30
N LYS A 158 -14.58 19.03 -8.98
CA LYS A 158 -13.40 18.78 -9.83
C LYS A 158 -13.08 17.29 -9.93
N ALA A 159 -13.14 16.55 -8.82
CA ALA A 159 -12.89 15.11 -8.79
C ALA A 159 -13.90 14.36 -9.67
N ARG A 160 -15.20 14.65 -9.52
CA ARG A 160 -16.25 14.03 -10.35
C ARG A 160 -16.05 14.28 -11.83
N LYS A 161 -15.80 15.53 -12.23
CA LYS A 161 -15.54 15.87 -13.64
C LYS A 161 -14.33 15.14 -14.21
N LYS A 162 -13.28 14.94 -13.39
CA LYS A 162 -12.09 14.19 -13.80
C LYS A 162 -12.41 12.71 -13.96
N ASP A 163 -13.14 12.11 -13.03
CA ASP A 163 -13.54 10.71 -13.12
C ASP A 163 -14.40 10.44 -14.36
N ASP A 164 -15.37 11.33 -14.64
CA ASP A 164 -16.22 11.26 -15.84
C ASP A 164 -15.43 11.38 -17.15
N SER A 165 -14.25 12.02 -17.15
CA SER A 165 -13.40 12.19 -18.34
C SER A 165 -12.50 10.98 -18.66
N VAL A 166 -12.43 10.01 -17.76
CA VAL A 166 -11.60 8.79 -17.90
C VAL A 166 -12.44 7.58 -18.33
N LEU A 167 -13.77 7.70 -18.27
CA LEU A 167 -14.75 6.75 -18.83
C LEU A 167 -14.94 6.99 -20.33
#